data_AF-A0A1C7PCY8-F1
#
_entry.id   AF-A0A1C7PCY8-F1
#
_cell.length_a   1.000
_cell.length_b   1.000
_cell.length_c   1.000
_cell.angle_alpha   90.00
_cell.angle_beta   90.00
_cell.angle_gamma   90.00
#
_symmetry.space_group_name_H-M   'P 1'
#
loop_
_entity.id
_entity.type
_entity.pdbx_description
1 polymer ?
#
loop_
_entity_poly.entity_id
_entity_poly.type
_entity_poly.pdbx_seq_one_letter_code
_entity_poly.pdbx_strand_id
1 'polypeptide(L)' 'MRQMSLTLLVMKMQHTAHSQRYVHVEDEKKLFNLYFDRETFERVKKNARKKKVSLSRCILELSKKYCESQETAK' A
#
# COMPACT_ATOMS: atom_id res chain seq x y z
N MET A 1 -18.36 22.69 40.32
CA MET A 1 -17.96 21.42 39.68
C MET A 1 -16.89 21.74 38.65
N ARG A 2 -15.71 21.12 38.76
CA ARG A 2 -14.53 21.44 37.96
C ARG A 2 -14.75 20.95 36.53
N GLN A 3 -14.77 21.88 35.57
CA GLN A 3 -14.79 21.58 34.15
C GLN A 3 -13.38 21.05 33.77
N MET A 4 -13.25 19.75 33.51
CA MET A 4 -12.02 19.20 32.96
C MET A 4 -12.06 19.38 31.44
N SER A 5 -11.21 20.27 30.90
CA SER A 5 -11.02 20.41 29.46
C SER A 5 -10.10 19.28 28.97
N LEU A 6 -10.65 18.39 28.14
CA LEU A 6 -9.89 17.32 27.49
C LEU A 6 -9.12 17.92 26.30
N THR A 7 -7.92 18.44 26.54
CA THR A 7 -7.04 18.92 25.46
C THR A 7 -6.44 17.69 24.76
N LEU A 8 -6.98 17.35 23.59
CA LEU A 8 -6.47 16.25 22.77
C LEU A 8 -5.08 16.62 22.25
N LEU A 9 -4.05 16.01 22.83
CA LEU A 9 -2.66 16.17 22.42
C LEU A 9 -2.48 15.45 21.08
N VAL A 10 -2.67 16.16 19.97
CA VAL A 10 -2.33 15.63 18.64
C VAL A 10 -0.80 15.58 18.55
N MET A 11 -0.21 14.47 18.97
CA MET A 11 1.17 14.15 18.62
C MET A 11 1.23 13.99 17.10
N LYS A 12 1.70 15.02 16.39
CA LYS A 12 2.13 14.88 15.01
C LYS A 12 3.34 13.94 14.99
N MET A 13 3.12 12.64 14.81
CA MET A 13 4.18 11.81 14.22
C MET A 13 4.35 12.29 12.78
N GLN A 14 5.29 13.22 12.57
CA GLN A 14 5.85 13.51 11.26
C GLN A 14 6.57 12.24 10.77
N HIS A 15 5.82 11.30 10.18
CA HIS A 15 6.43 10.35 9.27
C HIS A 15 6.90 11.16 8.06
N THR A 16 8.21 11.29 7.95
CA THR A 16 8.88 11.84 6.78
C THR A 16 8.42 11.10 5.53
N ALA A 17 7.90 11.82 4.54
CA ALA A 17 7.43 11.30 3.24
C ALA A 17 8.54 10.62 2.40
N HIS A 18 9.77 10.55 2.93
CA HIS A 18 10.93 9.92 2.30
C HIS A 18 10.88 8.39 2.19
N SER A 19 9.92 7.73 2.83
CA SER A 19 9.81 6.27 2.80
C SER A 19 8.77 5.73 1.82
N GLN A 20 8.26 6.58 0.92
CA GLN A 20 7.32 6.15 -0.12
C GLN A 20 8.05 5.79 -1.40
N ARG A 21 7.85 4.55 -1.88
CA ARG A 21 8.37 4.07 -3.16
C ARG A 21 7.24 4.07 -4.18
N TYR A 22 7.46 4.78 -5.28
CA TYR A 22 6.52 4.90 -6.38
C TYR A 22 6.67 3.70 -7.30
N VAL A 23 5.55 3.08 -7.65
CA VAL A 23 5.51 2.03 -8.69
C VAL A 23 4.50 2.44 -9.75
N HIS A 24 4.99 2.51 -10.99
CA HIS A 24 4.16 2.64 -12.17
C HIS A 24 3.66 1.26 -12.58
N VAL A 25 2.33 1.09 -12.54
CA VAL A 25 1.65 -0.11 -13.01
C VAL A 25 0.80 0.29 -14.20
N GLU A 26 1.10 -0.28 -15.37
CA GLU A 26 0.29 -0.13 -16.57
C GLU A 26 -0.60 -1.36 -16.72
N ASP A 27 -1.91 -1.14 -16.88
CA ASP A 27 -2.89 -2.18 -17.15
C ASP A 27 -3.94 -1.63 -18.13
N GLU A 28 -4.19 -2.33 -19.24
CA GLU A 28 -5.20 -1.97 -20.25
C GLU A 28 -5.17 -0.49 -20.72
N LYS A 29 -3.97 0.04 -20.98
CA LYS A 29 -3.72 1.45 -21.35
C LYS A 29 -4.04 2.48 -20.25
N LYS A 30 -4.32 2.03 -19.02
CA LYS A 30 -4.43 2.88 -17.83
C LYS A 30 -3.14 2.80 -17.03
N LEU A 31 -2.65 3.96 -16.63
CA LEU A 31 -1.46 4.10 -15.79
C LEU A 31 -1.90 4.38 -14.35
N PHE A 32 -1.47 3.52 -13.44
CA PHE A 32 -1.70 3.68 -12.02
C PHE A 32 -0.38 3.99 -11.32
N ASN A 33 -0.40 5.06 -10.54
CA ASN A 33 0.71 5.46 -9.68
C ASN A 33 0.40 5.00 -8.26
N LEU A 34 1.03 3.89 -7.85
CA LEU A 34 0.81 3.32 -6.53
C LEU A 34 1.92 3.74 -5.56
N TYR A 35 1.49 4.11 -4.36
CA TYR A 35 2.34 4.50 -3.25
C TYR A 35 2.41 3.34 -2.26
N PHE A 36 3.63 2.88 -1.99
CA PHE A 36 3.88 1.88 -0.96
C PHE A 36 4.81 2.46 0.10
N ASP A 37 4.57 2.12 1.35
CA ASP A 37 5.60 2.24 2.36
C ASP A 37 6.78 1.31 2.02
N ARG A 38 7.96 1.64 2.54
CA ARG A 38 9.21 0.91 2.27
C ARG A 38 9.10 -0.58 2.59
N GLU A 39 8.43 -0.94 3.68
CA GLU A 39 8.37 -2.32 4.13
C GLU A 39 7.49 -3.15 3.20
N THR A 40 6.30 -2.65 2.88
CA THR A 40 5.40 -3.27 1.91
C THR A 40 6.06 -3.38 0.54
N PHE A 41 6.75 -2.33 0.08
CA PHE A 41 7.47 -2.35 -1.19
C PHE A 41 8.53 -3.47 -1.26
N GLU A 42 9.38 -3.59 -0.23
CA GLU A 42 10.40 -4.64 -0.22
C GLU A 42 9.80 -6.05 -0.11
N ARG A 43 8.68 -6.23 0.60
CA ARG A 43 7.95 -7.51 0.61
C ARG A 43 7.40 -7.86 -0.78
N VAL A 44 6.73 -6.92 -1.45
CA VAL A 44 6.17 -7.13 -2.80
C VAL A 44 7.30 -7.43 -3.79
N LYS A 45 8.41 -6.71 -3.72
CA LYS A 45 9.60 -6.93 -4.55
C LYS A 45 10.24 -8.30 -4.31
N LYS A 46 10.33 -8.76 -3.05
CA LYS A 46 10.80 -10.12 -2.72
C LYS A 46 9.89 -11.18 -3.32
N ASN A 47 8.57 -10.99 -3.25
CA ASN A 47 7.59 -11.89 -3.86
C ASN A 47 7.69 -11.93 -5.39
N ALA A 48 7.84 -10.76 -6.04
CA ALA A 48 8.05 -10.68 -7.48
C ALA A 48 9.30 -11.45 -7.92
N ARG A 49 10.41 -11.29 -7.20
CA ARG A 49 11.66 -12.05 -7.43
C ARG A 49 11.46 -13.55 -7.26
N LYS A 50 10.79 -13.99 -6.18
CA LYS A 50 10.51 -15.41 -5.91
C LYS A 50 9.69 -16.05 -7.04
N LYS A 51 8.73 -15.29 -7.59
CA LYS A 51 7.87 -15.73 -8.70
C LYS A 51 8.50 -15.54 -10.08
N LYS A 52 9.67 -14.91 -10.19
CA LYS A 52 10.33 -14.52 -11.45
C LYS A 52 9.42 -13.71 -12.39
N VAL A 53 8.59 -12.82 -11.82
CA VAL A 53 7.71 -11.91 -12.57
C VAL A 53 8.09 -10.45 -12.32
N SER A 54 7.63 -9.55 -13.21
CA SER A 54 7.80 -8.11 -13.00
C SER A 54 7.05 -7.62 -11.76
N LEU A 55 7.52 -6.53 -11.16
CA LEU A 55 6.89 -5.94 -9.99
C LEU A 55 5.42 -5.55 -10.27
N SER A 56 5.18 -4.91 -11.42
CA SER A 56 3.84 -4.51 -11.85
C SER A 56 2.91 -5.73 -12.00
N ARG A 57 3.39 -6.82 -12.61
CA ARG A 57 2.60 -8.06 -12.73
C ARG A 57 2.32 -8.70 -11.37
N CYS A 58 3.30 -8.70 -10.46
CA CYS A 58 3.10 -9.19 -9.10
C CYS A 58 2.04 -8.38 -8.34
N ILE A 59 2.03 -7.06 -8.50
CA ILE A 59 1.04 -6.18 -7.88
C ILE A 59 -0.36 -6.48 -8.45
N LEU A 60 -0.50 -6.57 -9.77
CA LEU A 60 -1.78 -6.91 -10.41
C LEU A 60 -2.32 -8.26 -9.94
N GLU A 61 -1.46 -9.28 -9.84
CA GLU A 61 -1.86 -10.59 -9.29
C GLU A 61 -2.36 -10.51 -7.86
N LEU A 62 -1.70 -9.71 -7.01
CA LEU A 62 -2.12 -9.52 -5.61
C LEU A 62 -3.46 -8.79 -5.54
N SER A 63 -3.65 -7.76 -6.37
CA SER A 63 -4.91 -7.02 -6.45
C SER A 63 -6.06 -7.91 -6.93
N LYS A 64 -5.85 -8.75 -7.95
CA LYS A 64 -6.86 -9.70 -8.44
C LYS A 64 -7.29 -10.67 -7.34
N LYS A 65 -6.33 -11.30 -6.65
CA LYS A 65 -6.61 -12.20 -5.53
C LYS A 65 -7.40 -11.52 -4.41
N TYR A 66 -7.05 -10.28 -4.10
CA TYR A 66 -7.80 -9.50 -3.11
C TYR A 66 -9.26 -9.29 -3.54
N CYS A 67 -9.50 -8.85 -4.77
CA CYS A 67 -10.86 -8.69 -5.30
C CYS A 67 -11.65 -10.02 -5.25
N GLU A 68 -11.08 -11.12 -5.74
CA GLU A 68 -11.69 -12.45 -5.72
C GLU A 68 -12.09 -12.87 -4.29
N SER A 69 -11.20 -12.62 -3.32
CA SER A 69 -11.49 -12.93 -1.90
C SER A 69 -12.60 -12.08 -1.29
N GLN A 70 -12.76 -10.83 -1.74
CA GLN A 70 -13.82 -9.93 -1.27
C GLN A 70 -15.17 -10.26 -1.90
N GLU A 71 -15.18 -10.70 -3.15
CA GLU A 71 -16.40 -11.17 -3.83
C GLU A 71 -16.92 -12.47 -3.22
N THR A 72 -16.02 -13.35 -2.77
CA THR A 72 -16.40 -14.62 -2.12
C THR A 72 -16.94 -14.44 -0.69
N ALA A 73 -16.71 -13.29 -0.06
CA ALA A 73 -17.12 -13.00 1.32
C ALA A 73 -18.46 -12.25 1.44
N LYS A 74 -19.19 -12.08 0.33
CA LYS A 74 -20.54 -11.50 0.27
C LYS A 74 -21.58 -12.57 -0.04
#